data_AF-A0A6A7YIM3-F1
#
_entry.id   AF-A0A6A7YIM3-F1
#
_cell.length_a   1.000
_cell.length_b   1.000
_cell.length_c   1.000
_cell.angle_alpha   90.00
_cell.angle_beta   90.00
_cell.angle_gamma   90.00
#
_symmetry.space_group_name_H-M   'P 1'
#
loop_
_entity.id
_entity.type
_entity.pdbx_description
1 polymer ?
#
loop_
_entity_poly.entity_id
_entity_poly.type
_entity_poly.pdbx_seq_one_letter_code
_entity_poly.pdbx_strand_id
1 'polypeptide(L)'
;MNFSDMMQQFATALPGTESFKRANAHCEVIIQDEPFQSCAAFLIAGFCRSYVLIYEDQALEVEFARRNHRDLLRYMEKLDRALATQDHAVVHQALIGVVEHYAKSDRIF
;
A
#
# COMPACT_ATOMS: atom_id res chain seq x y z
N MET A 1 -6.08 -4.57 -14.06
CA MET A 1 -6.24 -3.98 -12.72
C MET A 1 -5.21 -2.87 -12.63
N ASN A 2 -5.59 -1.65 -12.31
CA ASN A 2 -4.63 -0.56 -12.08
C ASN A 2 -4.52 -0.24 -10.56
N PHE A 3 -3.60 0.66 -10.22
CA PHE A 3 -3.34 1.06 -8.84
C PHE A 3 -4.56 1.69 -8.16
N SER A 4 -5.37 2.45 -8.91
CA SER A 4 -6.57 3.10 -8.39
C SER A 4 -7.63 2.06 -8.01
N ASP A 5 -7.87 1.08 -8.88
CA ASP A 5 -8.79 -0.03 -8.62
C ASP A 5 -8.37 -0.81 -7.37
N MET A 6 -7.07 -1.11 -7.24
CA MET A 6 -6.51 -1.78 -6.06
C MET A 6 -6.74 -0.95 -4.78
N MET A 7 -6.47 0.35 -4.83
CA MET A 7 -6.64 1.25 -3.68
C MET A 7 -8.10 1.30 -3.23
N GLN A 8 -9.06 1.39 -4.16
CA GLN A 8 -10.49 1.36 -3.86
C GLN A 8 -10.94 0.03 -3.24
N GLN A 9 -10.41 -1.10 -3.74
CA GLN A 9 -10.68 -2.41 -3.13
C GLN A 9 -10.09 -2.53 -1.73
N PHE A 10 -8.90 -1.99 -1.51
CA PHE A 10 -8.31 -1.98 -0.17
C PHE A 10 -9.11 -1.09 0.78
N ALA A 11 -9.55 0.09 0.34
CA ALA A 11 -10.33 1.04 1.14
C ALA A 11 -11.64 0.44 1.67
N THR A 12 -12.28 -0.42 0.89
CA THR A 12 -13.55 -1.08 1.24
C THR A 12 -13.38 -2.43 1.94
N ALA A 13 -12.16 -2.95 2.02
CA ALA A 13 -11.87 -4.23 2.66
C ALA A 13 -11.95 -4.13 4.19
N LEU A 14 -12.36 -5.23 4.82
CA LEU A 14 -12.29 -5.36 6.28
C LEU A 14 -10.82 -5.29 6.74
N PRO A 15 -10.50 -4.48 7.76
CA PRO A 15 -9.13 -4.42 8.29
C PRO A 15 -8.69 -5.79 8.84
N GLY A 16 -7.52 -6.25 8.40
CA GLY A 16 -6.95 -7.53 8.82
C GLY A 16 -5.95 -8.05 7.79
N THR A 17 -5.21 -9.10 8.12
CA THR A 17 -4.11 -9.63 7.28
C THR A 17 -4.58 -10.06 5.89
N GLU A 18 -5.81 -10.54 5.74
CA GLU A 18 -6.40 -10.89 4.45
C GLU A 18 -6.52 -9.71 3.47
N SER A 19 -6.81 -8.49 3.94
CA SER A 19 -6.86 -7.33 3.06
C SER A 19 -5.49 -6.97 2.51
N PHE A 20 -4.43 -7.16 3.31
CA PHE A 20 -3.04 -6.93 2.90
C PHE A 20 -2.55 -8.03 1.95
N LYS A 21 -2.92 -9.30 2.16
CA LYS A 21 -2.63 -10.39 1.21
C LYS A 21 -3.24 -10.11 -0.16
N ARG A 22 -4.51 -9.69 -0.19
CA ARG A 22 -5.21 -9.35 -1.44
C ARG A 22 -4.58 -8.15 -2.13
N ALA A 23 -4.27 -7.08 -1.39
CA ALA A 23 -3.57 -5.92 -1.94
C ALA A 23 -2.19 -6.30 -2.51
N ASN A 24 -1.43 -7.17 -1.83
CA ASN A 24 -0.16 -7.69 -2.34
C ASN A 24 -0.33 -8.43 -3.67
N ALA A 25 -1.33 -9.31 -3.78
CA ALA A 25 -1.61 -10.02 -5.03
C ALA A 25 -1.95 -9.06 -6.19
N HIS A 26 -2.70 -7.99 -5.93
CA HIS A 26 -2.96 -6.95 -6.93
C HIS A 26 -1.70 -6.16 -7.29
N CYS A 27 -0.82 -5.87 -6.32
CA CYS A 27 0.46 -5.24 -6.60
C CYS A 27 1.30 -6.08 -7.56
N GLU A 28 1.39 -7.40 -7.36
CA GLU A 28 2.13 -8.30 -8.26
C GLU A 28 1.63 -8.23 -9.71
N VAL A 29 0.31 -8.14 -9.90
CA VAL A 29 -0.29 -7.94 -11.25
C VAL A 29 0.11 -6.58 -11.83
N ILE A 30 -0.01 -5.50 -11.05
CA ILE A 30 0.33 -4.13 -11.51
C ILE A 30 1.83 -4.04 -11.87
N ILE A 31 2.71 -4.67 -11.10
CA ILE A 31 4.16 -4.68 -11.36
C ILE A 31 4.47 -5.31 -12.73
N GLN A 32 3.71 -6.33 -13.14
CA GLN A 32 3.91 -7.04 -14.40
C GLN A 32 3.27 -6.29 -15.58
N ASP A 33 2.07 -5.75 -15.39
CA ASP A 33 1.22 -5.28 -16.49
C ASP A 33 1.24 -3.75 -16.69
N GLU A 34 1.63 -2.98 -15.67
CA GLU A 34 1.53 -1.51 -15.67
C GLU A 34 2.88 -0.84 -15.33
N PRO A 35 3.82 -0.71 -16.30
CA PRO A 35 5.19 -0.24 -16.05
C PRO A 35 5.27 1.10 -15.32
N PHE A 36 4.41 2.05 -15.65
CA PHE A 36 4.37 3.38 -15.01
C PHE A 36 3.98 3.32 -13.52
N GLN A 37 3.20 2.32 -13.12
CA GLN A 37 2.67 2.16 -11.77
C GLN A 37 3.52 1.18 -10.93
N SER A 38 4.41 0.43 -11.58
CA SER A 38 5.19 -0.66 -10.98
C SER A 38 5.97 -0.27 -9.72
N CYS A 39 6.64 0.90 -9.69
CA CYS A 39 7.39 1.33 -8.51
C CYS A 39 6.49 1.60 -7.29
N ALA A 40 5.32 2.21 -7.51
CA ALA A 40 4.36 2.45 -6.45
C ALA A 40 3.77 1.13 -5.93
N ALA A 41 3.42 0.22 -6.84
CA ALA A 41 2.95 -1.12 -6.50
C ALA A 41 4.02 -1.93 -5.74
N PHE A 42 5.29 -1.86 -6.14
CA PHE A 42 6.39 -2.54 -5.45
C PHE A 42 6.59 -2.05 -4.02
N LEU A 43 6.51 -0.73 -3.81
CA LEU A 43 6.61 -0.14 -2.47
C LEU A 43 5.46 -0.61 -1.56
N ILE A 44 4.23 -0.56 -2.06
CA ILE A 44 3.05 -1.02 -1.31
C ILE A 44 3.09 -2.53 -1.05
N ALA A 45 3.51 -3.34 -2.03
CA ALA A 45 3.74 -4.78 -1.85
C ALA A 45 4.73 -5.06 -0.72
N GLY A 46 5.79 -4.26 -0.60
CA GLY A 46 6.73 -4.31 0.52
C GLY A 46 6.02 -4.18 1.88
N PHE A 47 5.20 -3.15 2.06
CA PHE A 47 4.44 -2.96 3.30
C PHE A 47 3.42 -4.08 3.55
N CYS A 48 2.73 -4.54 2.50
CA CYS A 48 1.77 -5.64 2.63
C CYS A 48 2.44 -6.94 3.07
N ARG A 49 3.58 -7.31 2.45
CA ARG A 49 4.33 -8.51 2.80
C ARG A 49 4.80 -8.46 4.25
N SER A 50 5.38 -7.35 4.66
CA SER A 50 5.89 -7.24 6.02
C SER A 50 4.77 -7.23 7.07
N TYR A 51 3.64 -6.56 6.80
CA TYR A 51 2.46 -6.65 7.67
C TYR A 51 1.97 -8.09 7.85
N VAL A 52 1.81 -8.83 6.75
CA VAL A 52 1.37 -10.23 6.81
C VAL A 52 2.39 -11.07 7.56
N LEU A 53 3.67 -10.92 7.26
CA LEU A 53 4.75 -11.65 7.93
C LEU A 53 4.75 -11.44 9.45
N ILE A 54 4.51 -10.21 9.91
CA ILE A 54 4.52 -9.90 11.34
C ILE A 54 3.26 -10.43 12.02
N TYR A 55 2.09 -10.31 11.39
CA TYR A 55 0.80 -10.43 12.09
C TYR A 55 -0.12 -11.59 11.68
N GLU A 56 0.23 -12.42 10.67
CA GLU A 56 -0.65 -13.48 10.15
C GLU A 56 -1.16 -14.46 11.21
N ASP A 57 -0.29 -14.87 12.15
CA ASP A 57 -0.63 -15.84 13.20
C ASP A 57 -1.05 -15.18 14.52
N GLN A 58 -1.30 -13.87 14.53
CA GLN A 58 -1.62 -13.12 15.73
C GLN A 58 -3.11 -12.77 15.81
N ALA A 59 -3.69 -12.90 17.01
CA ALA A 59 -4.99 -12.33 17.31
C ALA A 59 -4.85 -10.80 17.45
N LEU A 60 -5.06 -10.08 16.35
CA LEU A 60 -4.98 -8.62 16.33
C LEU A 60 -6.18 -7.97 17.01
N GLU A 61 -5.91 -6.94 17.82
CA GLU A 61 -6.96 -6.04 18.26
C GLU A 61 -7.57 -5.28 17.07
N VAL A 62 -8.89 -5.12 17.08
CA VAL A 62 -9.63 -4.48 15.98
C VAL A 62 -9.12 -3.06 15.70
N GLU A 63 -8.83 -2.29 16.76
CA GLU A 63 -8.34 -0.92 16.62
C GLU A 63 -6.91 -0.84 16.07
N PHE A 64 -6.08 -1.85 16.38
CA PHE A 64 -4.75 -1.98 15.78
C PHE A 64 -4.87 -2.24 14.28
N ALA A 65 -5.66 -3.24 13.87
CA ALA A 65 -5.90 -3.56 12.46
C ALA A 65 -6.48 -2.37 11.68
N ARG A 66 -7.44 -1.63 12.28
CA ARG A 66 -8.03 -0.41 11.70
C ARG A 66 -7.00 0.70 11.51
N ARG A 67 -6.11 0.92 12.48
CA ARG A 67 -5.06 1.95 12.40
C ARG A 67 -4.11 1.65 11.24
N ASN A 68 -3.60 0.42 11.17
CA ASN A 68 -2.67 0.01 10.12
C ASN A 68 -3.30 0.07 8.73
N HIS A 69 -4.55 -0.37 8.62
CA HIS A 69 -5.31 -0.27 7.37
C HIS A 69 -5.42 1.18 6.90
N ARG A 70 -5.81 2.11 7.79
CA ARG A 70 -5.89 3.54 7.47
C ARG A 70 -4.53 4.15 7.10
N ASP A 71 -3.45 3.74 7.76
CA ASP A 71 -2.12 4.28 7.50
C ASP A 71 -1.58 3.81 6.14
N LEU A 72 -1.78 2.53 5.78
CA LEU A 72 -1.44 2.05 4.43
C LEU A 72 -2.32 2.71 3.37
N LEU A 73 -3.62 2.85 3.63
CA LEU A 73 -4.54 3.53 2.71
C LEU A 73 -4.11 4.98 2.43
N ARG A 74 -3.63 5.71 3.44
CA ARG A 74 -3.10 7.07 3.26
C ARG A 74 -1.91 7.10 2.29
N TYR A 75 -1.02 6.11 2.36
CA TYR A 75 0.08 6.01 1.39
C TYR A 75 -0.44 5.69 -0.01
N MET A 76 -1.39 4.77 -0.13
CA MET A 76 -2.01 4.44 -1.41
C MET A 76 -2.70 5.67 -2.04
N GLU A 77 -3.51 6.43 -1.28
CA GLU A 77 -4.17 7.64 -1.78
C GLU A 77 -3.17 8.70 -2.27
N LYS A 78 -2.05 8.88 -1.56
CA LYS A 78 -1.00 9.81 -1.98
C LYS A 78 -0.34 9.38 -3.29
N LEU A 79 -0.06 8.09 -3.44
CA LEU A 79 0.54 7.54 -4.65
C LEU A 79 -0.45 7.55 -5.82
N ASP A 80 -1.71 7.19 -5.59
CA ASP A 80 -2.77 7.19 -6.60
C ASP A 80 -2.97 8.59 -7.20
N ARG A 81 -3.06 9.63 -6.35
CA ARG A 81 -3.14 11.03 -6.81
C ARG A 81 -1.93 11.44 -7.64
N ALA A 82 -0.73 10.98 -7.27
CA ALA A 82 0.48 11.27 -8.03
C ALA A 82 0.50 10.53 -9.37
N LEU A 83 0.12 9.24 -9.40
CA LEU A 83 0.03 8.43 -10.61
C LEU A 83 -0.99 8.99 -11.61
N ALA A 84 -2.10 9.56 -11.14
CA ALA A 84 -3.10 10.21 -11.98
C ALA A 84 -2.54 11.40 -12.78
N THR A 85 -1.43 12.01 -12.34
CA THR A 85 -0.79 13.11 -13.08
C THR A 85 0.00 12.66 -14.31
N GLN A 86 0.33 11.37 -14.40
CA GLN A 86 1.19 10.80 -15.45
C GLN A 86 2.57 11.49 -15.55
N ASP A 87 3.02 12.16 -14.48
CA ASP A 87 4.29 12.85 -14.40
C ASP A 87 5.26 12.09 -13.48
N HIS A 88 6.37 11.63 -14.05
CA HIS A 88 7.41 10.90 -13.32
C HIS A 88 8.00 11.69 -12.15
N ALA A 89 8.17 13.01 -12.26
CA ALA A 89 8.73 13.82 -11.19
C ALA A 89 7.77 13.91 -10.00
N VAL A 90 6.46 14.08 -10.27
CA VAL A 90 5.41 14.10 -9.24
C VAL A 90 5.32 12.73 -8.55
N VAL A 91 5.35 11.64 -9.32
CA VAL A 91 5.33 10.27 -8.77
C VAL A 91 6.58 9.99 -7.92
N HIS A 92 7.76 10.38 -8.41
CA HIS A 92 9.01 10.20 -7.66
C HIS A 92 8.99 10.96 -6.32
N GLN A 93 8.51 12.21 -6.32
CA GLN A 93 8.36 13.00 -5.10
C GLN A 93 7.36 12.36 -4.11
N ALA A 94 6.29 11.76 -4.62
CA ALA A 94 5.32 11.05 -3.80
C ALA A 94 5.93 9.80 -3.16
N LEU A 95 6.69 9.00 -3.92
CA LEU A 95 7.43 7.83 -3.44
C LEU A 95 8.41 8.20 -2.32
N ILE A 96 9.25 9.21 -2.55
CA ILE A 96 10.18 9.74 -1.53
C ILE A 96 9.41 10.10 -0.26
N GLY A 97 8.32 10.86 -0.40
CA GLY A 97 7.55 11.31 0.75
C GLY A 97 6.85 10.18 1.51
N VAL A 98 6.50 9.05 0.87
CA VAL A 98 6.00 7.86 1.57
C VAL A 98 7.12 7.19 2.36
N VAL A 99 8.28 6.98 1.71
CA VAL A 99 9.45 6.35 2.33
C VAL A 99 9.95 7.15 3.54
N GLU A 100 10.09 8.47 3.41
CA GLU A 100 10.53 9.34 4.51
C GLU A 100 9.56 9.35 5.68
N HIS A 101 8.24 9.40 5.39
CA HIS A 101 7.23 9.36 6.44
C HIS A 101 7.26 8.02 7.18
N TYR A 102 7.28 6.90 6.44
CA TYR A 102 7.39 5.57 7.03
C TYR A 102 8.68 5.41 7.86
N ALA A 103 9.82 5.90 7.36
CA ALA A 103 11.10 5.82 8.06
C ALA A 103 11.10 6.57 9.42
N LYS A 104 10.25 7.59 9.57
CA LYS A 104 10.06 8.38 10.80
C LYS A 104 8.90 7.89 11.67
N SER A 105 8.14 6.90 11.20
CA SER A 105 7.02 6.30 11.93
C SER A 105 7.49 5.16 12.84
N ASP A 106 6.54 4.52 13.54
CA ASP A 106 6.78 3.35 14.38
C ASP A 106 7.16 2.07 13.58
N ARG A 107 7.16 2.13 12.23
CA ARG A 107 7.56 1.05 11.32
C ARG A 107 6.84 -0.27 11.59
N ILE A 108 5.52 -0.18 11.68
CA ILE A 108 4.60 -1.30 11.91
C ILE A 108 4.35 -2.15 10.65
N PHE A 109 4.86 -1.70 9.50
CA PHE A 109 4.95 -2.51 8.29
C PHE A 109 6.37 -3.01 8.21
#